data_AF-A0A0Q0SAY0-F1
#
_entry.id   AF-A0A0Q0SAY0-F1
#
_cell.length_a   1.000
_cell.length_b   1.000
_cell.length_c   1.000
_cell.angle_alpha   90.00
_cell.angle_beta   90.00
_cell.angle_gamma   90.00
#
_symmetry.space_group_name_H-M   'P 1'
#
loop_
_entity.id
_entity.type
_entity.pdbx_description
1 polymer ?
#
loop_
_entity_poly.entity_id
_entity_poly.type
_entity_poly.pdbx_seq_one_letter_code
_entity_poly.pdbx_strand_id
1 'polypeptide(L)'
;MEPNEIKSLNSLRKLTARYCTTLNPSPDKKEFYTAKIELLNYYELGCIITNMLKLCILALENESHKISETDKKAPINVSLILETVLEMFPMDEFEMLSEINEILVGDFQGVDE
;
A
#
# COMPACT_ATOMS: atom_id res chain seq x y z
N MET A 1 -21.05 3.05 36.58
CA MET A 1 -20.56 1.94 35.74
C MET A 1 -20.36 0.77 36.67
N GLU A 2 -21.06 -0.32 36.42
CA GLU A 2 -21.12 -1.47 37.32
C GLU A 2 -19.76 -2.19 37.39
N PRO A 3 -19.37 -2.78 38.53
CA PRO A 3 -18.06 -3.44 38.67
C PRO A 3 -17.80 -4.55 37.65
N ASN A 4 -18.85 -5.19 37.12
CA ASN A 4 -18.75 -6.20 36.07
C ASN A 4 -18.42 -5.58 34.69
N GLU A 5 -18.93 -4.38 34.41
CA GLU A 5 -18.63 -3.63 33.18
C GLU A 5 -17.16 -3.17 33.15
N ILE A 6 -16.63 -2.75 34.30
CA ILE A 6 -15.21 -2.35 34.45
C ILE A 6 -14.28 -3.54 34.22
N LYS A 7 -14.64 -4.73 34.74
CA LYS A 7 -13.87 -5.98 34.51
C LYS A 7 -13.87 -6.39 33.03
N SER A 8 -15.02 -6.27 32.37
CA SER A 8 -15.17 -6.53 30.94
C SER A 8 -14.31 -5.57 30.10
N LEU A 9 -14.40 -4.26 30.36
CA LEU A 9 -13.61 -3.24 29.66
C LEU A 9 -12.11 -3.47 29.82
N ASN A 10 -11.64 -3.79 31.02
CA ASN A 10 -10.23 -4.12 31.25
C ASN A 10 -9.77 -5.36 30.47
N SER A 11 -10.63 -6.36 30.31
CA SER A 11 -10.35 -7.55 29.53
C SER A 11 -10.29 -7.23 28.03
N LEU A 12 -11.21 -6.40 27.55
CA LEU A 12 -11.22 -5.90 26.18
C LEU A 12 -9.96 -5.08 25.87
N ARG A 13 -9.59 -4.14 26.73
CA ARG A 13 -8.37 -3.33 26.56
C ARG A 13 -7.11 -4.20 26.46
N LYS A 14 -7.02 -5.28 27.25
CA LYS A 14 -5.92 -6.26 27.14
C LYS A 14 -5.94 -7.01 25.81
N LEU A 15 -7.12 -7.37 25.31
CA LEU A 15 -7.27 -7.99 23.99
C LEU A 15 -6.85 -7.04 22.86
N THR A 16 -7.33 -5.79 22.87
CA THR A 16 -6.98 -4.79 21.84
C THR A 16 -5.49 -4.52 21.84
N ALA A 17 -4.87 -4.32 23.01
CA ALA A 17 -3.42 -4.10 23.11
C ALA A 17 -2.60 -5.30 22.62
N ARG A 18 -3.15 -6.52 22.69
CA ARG A 18 -2.48 -7.74 22.24
C ARG A 18 -2.57 -7.96 20.73
N TYR A 19 -3.70 -7.63 20.11
CA TYR A 19 -4.00 -8.02 18.72
C TYR A 19 -4.07 -6.86 17.74
N CYS A 20 -4.36 -5.64 18.18
CA CYS A 20 -4.55 -4.47 17.32
C CYS A 20 -3.28 -3.59 17.30
N THR A 21 -2.18 -4.14 16.81
CA THR A 21 -0.88 -3.44 16.76
C THR A 21 -0.50 -2.93 15.36
N THR A 22 -1.15 -3.46 14.32
CA THR A 22 -0.80 -3.16 12.92
C THR A 22 -1.40 -1.86 12.39
N LEU A 23 -2.67 -1.57 12.75
CA LEU A 23 -3.40 -0.41 12.26
C LEU A 23 -3.33 0.74 13.26
N ASN A 24 -2.94 1.91 12.76
CA ASN A 24 -2.94 3.15 13.54
C ASN A 24 -4.00 4.11 12.98
N PRO A 25 -4.70 4.89 13.81
CA PRO A 25 -5.60 5.94 13.31
C PRO A 25 -4.85 6.88 12.37
N SER A 26 -5.44 7.20 11.21
CA SER A 26 -4.85 8.15 10.27
C SER A 26 -4.93 9.56 10.88
N PRO A 27 -3.83 10.33 10.92
CA PRO A 27 -3.83 11.68 11.46
C PRO A 27 -4.65 12.66 10.59
N ASP A 28 -4.67 12.42 9.28
CA ASP A 28 -5.23 13.36 8.30
C ASP A 28 -6.64 12.98 7.84
N LYS A 29 -7.05 11.72 8.04
CA LYS A 29 -8.34 11.19 7.58
C LYS A 29 -9.10 10.54 8.74
N LYS A 30 -10.10 11.25 9.28
CA LYS A 30 -10.88 10.88 10.49
C LYS A 30 -11.54 9.49 10.48
N GLU A 31 -11.65 8.84 9.33
CA GLU A 31 -12.30 7.52 9.16
C GLU A 31 -11.35 6.42 8.67
N PHE A 32 -10.07 6.74 8.46
CA PHE A 32 -9.11 5.80 7.90
C PHE A 32 -8.07 5.38 8.93
N TYR A 33 -7.54 4.18 8.74
CA TYR A 33 -6.41 3.66 9.50
C TYR A 33 -5.23 3.46 8.54
N THR A 34 -4.02 3.65 9.06
CA THR A 34 -2.77 3.43 8.33
C THR A 34 -2.09 2.16 8.85
N ALA A 35 -1.72 1.29 7.92
CA ALA A 35 -0.71 0.26 8.16
C ALA A 35 0.64 0.79 7.67
N LYS A 36 1.70 0.60 8.46
CA LYS A 36 3.06 0.98 8.05
C LYS A 36 3.79 -0.24 7.50
N ILE A 37 4.48 -0.06 6.38
CA ILE A 37 5.38 -1.05 5.80
C ILE A 37 6.78 -0.47 5.89
N GLU A 38 7.68 -1.16 6.60
CA GLU A 38 9.07 -0.76 6.69
C GLU A 38 9.82 -1.26 5.45
N LEU A 39 10.50 -0.34 4.76
CA LEU A 39 11.24 -0.62 3.53
C LEU A 39 12.65 -0.04 3.66
N LEU A 40 13.62 -0.71 3.05
CA LEU A 40 15.03 -0.35 3.05
C LEU A 40 15.29 0.91 2.23
N ASN A 41 14.59 1.09 1.10
CA ASN A 41 14.72 2.22 0.19
C ASN A 41 13.63 2.21 -0.90
N TYR A 42 13.62 3.24 -1.75
CA TYR A 42 12.71 3.34 -2.90
C TYR A 42 12.87 2.22 -3.93
N TYR A 43 14.06 1.61 -4.03
CA TYR A 43 14.25 0.47 -4.94
C TYR A 43 13.45 -0.75 -4.46
N GLU A 44 13.45 -1.03 -3.16
CA GLU A 44 12.60 -2.09 -2.60
C GLU A 44 11.10 -1.79 -2.81
N LEU A 45 10.67 -0.55 -2.59
CA LEU A 45 9.30 -0.13 -2.90
C LEU A 45 8.94 -0.41 -4.37
N GLY A 46 9.80 -0.01 -5.30
CA GLY A 46 9.64 -0.26 -6.73
C GLY A 46 9.60 -1.76 -7.07
N CYS A 47 10.42 -2.58 -6.41
CA CYS A 47 10.37 -4.03 -6.55
C CYS A 47 9.02 -4.60 -6.07
N ILE A 48 8.47 -4.14 -4.95
CA ILE A 48 7.18 -4.58 -4.43
C ILE A 48 6.06 -4.24 -5.42
N ILE A 49 5.97 -2.97 -5.83
CA ILE A 49 4.99 -2.49 -6.82
C ILE A 49 5.07 -3.34 -8.10
N THR A 50 6.28 -3.53 -8.63
CA THR A 50 6.50 -4.31 -9.86
C THR A 50 6.03 -5.76 -9.72
N ASN A 51 6.34 -6.42 -8.60
CA ASN A 51 5.92 -7.80 -8.38
C ASN A 51 4.41 -7.93 -8.17
N MET A 52 3.78 -6.98 -7.46
CA MET A 52 2.32 -6.96 -7.32
C MET A 52 1.61 -6.76 -8.66
N LEU A 53 2.11 -5.87 -9.52
CA LEU A 53 1.58 -5.69 -10.87
C LEU A 53 1.72 -6.95 -11.72
N LYS A 54 2.90 -7.60 -11.71
CA LYS A 54 3.11 -8.88 -12.41
C LYS A 54 2.16 -9.97 -11.91
N LEU A 55 1.92 -10.03 -10.60
CA LEU A 55 0.96 -10.97 -10.01
C LEU A 55 -0.46 -10.70 -10.51
N CYS A 56 -0.87 -9.43 -10.57
CA CYS A 56 -2.18 -9.04 -11.09
C CYS A 56 -2.35 -9.43 -12.56
N ILE A 57 -1.32 -9.20 -13.40
CA ILE A 57 -1.32 -9.60 -14.81
C ILE A 57 -1.51 -11.12 -14.92
N LEU A 58 -0.70 -11.90 -14.20
CA LEU A 58 -0.79 -13.37 -14.21
C LEU A 58 -2.15 -13.87 -13.70
N ALA A 59 -2.73 -13.21 -12.71
CA ALA A 59 -4.06 -13.57 -12.20
C ALA A 59 -5.13 -13.35 -13.27
N LEU A 60 -5.13 -12.19 -13.93
CA LEU A 60 -6.08 -11.86 -14.99
C LEU A 60 -5.93 -12.78 -16.22
N GLU A 61 -4.70 -13.09 -16.63
CA GLU A 61 -4.43 -14.03 -17.74
C GLU A 61 -4.93 -15.44 -17.40
N ASN A 62 -4.68 -15.92 -16.18
CA ASN A 62 -5.14 -17.25 -15.76
C ASN A 62 -6.66 -17.35 -15.63
N GLU A 63 -7.36 -16.29 -15.23
CA GLU A 63 -8.83 -16.25 -15.23
C GLU A 63 -9.40 -16.26 -16.65
N SER A 64 -8.75 -15.57 -17.59
CA SER A 64 -9.11 -15.59 -19.02
C SER A 64 -8.95 -16.98 -19.65
N HIS A 65 -7.96 -17.76 -19.20
CA HIS A 65 -7.63 -19.08 -19.75
C HIS A 65 -8.26 -20.27 -19.00
N LYS A 66 -8.85 -20.07 -17.82
CA LYS A 66 -9.48 -21.14 -17.00
C LYS A 66 -10.99 -20.99 -16.91
N ILE A 67 -11.66 -21.09 -18.07
CA ILE A 67 -13.09 -21.45 -18.14
C ILE A 67 -13.20 -22.99 -18.12
N SER A 68 -12.56 -23.65 -17.14
CA SER A 68 -12.78 -25.08 -16.87
C SER A 68 -13.23 -25.25 -15.42
N GLU A 69 -14.48 -25.68 -15.28
CA GLU A 69 -15.42 -25.51 -14.17
C GLU A 69 -15.08 -26.16 -12.81
N THR A 70 -13.83 -26.56 -12.52
CA THR A 70 -13.57 -27.54 -11.45
C THR A 70 -12.81 -27.05 -10.22
N ASP A 71 -12.19 -25.85 -10.21
CA ASP A 71 -11.46 -25.36 -9.04
C ASP A 71 -12.00 -24.00 -8.55
N LYS A 72 -13.09 -24.05 -7.78
CA LYS A 72 -13.69 -22.90 -7.07
C LYS A 72 -12.85 -22.45 -5.86
N LYS A 73 -11.53 -22.32 -6.00
CA LYS A 73 -10.74 -21.59 -5.00
C LYS A 73 -10.97 -20.10 -5.23
N ALA A 74 -11.30 -19.38 -4.16
CA ALA A 74 -11.63 -17.96 -4.23
C ALA A 74 -10.58 -17.22 -5.09
N PRO A 75 -10.98 -16.59 -6.21
CA PRO A 75 -10.05 -15.88 -7.07
C PRO A 75 -9.37 -14.75 -6.29
N ILE A 76 -8.12 -14.45 -6.64
CA ILE A 76 -7.39 -13.32 -6.06
C ILE A 76 -8.18 -12.06 -6.43
N ASN A 77 -8.53 -11.22 -5.45
CA ASN A 77 -9.19 -9.95 -5.74
C ASN A 77 -8.17 -8.97 -6.33
N VAL A 78 -8.01 -9.00 -7.64
CA VAL A 78 -7.07 -8.15 -8.38
C VAL A 78 -7.40 -6.66 -8.19
N SER A 79 -8.67 -6.28 -8.09
CA SER A 79 -9.08 -4.87 -7.87
C SER A 79 -8.49 -4.34 -6.57
N LEU A 80 -8.62 -5.09 -5.48
CA LEU A 80 -8.09 -4.70 -4.17
C LEU A 80 -6.56 -4.52 -4.20
N ILE A 81 -5.84 -5.41 -4.90
CA ILE A 81 -4.39 -5.31 -5.00
C ILE A 81 -4.00 -4.09 -5.83
N LEU A 82 -4.70 -3.81 -6.93
CA LEU A 82 -4.42 -2.63 -7.76
C LEU A 82 -4.69 -1.33 -7.01
N GLU A 83 -5.76 -1.24 -6.23
CA GLU A 83 -6.03 -0.10 -5.33
C GLU A 83 -4.89 0.08 -4.31
N THR A 84 -4.40 -1.01 -3.71
CA THR A 84 -3.28 -0.96 -2.77
C THR A 84 -1.99 -0.50 -3.46
N VAL A 85 -1.70 -1.02 -4.66
CA VAL A 85 -0.54 -0.60 -5.47
C VAL A 85 -0.63 0.89 -5.80
N LEU A 86 -1.81 1.40 -6.15
CA LEU A 86 -2.01 2.81 -6.43
C LEU A 86 -1.66 3.70 -5.23
N GLU A 87 -2.03 3.29 -4.00
CA GLU A 87 -1.66 4.01 -2.77
C GLU A 87 -0.16 3.97 -2.47
N MET A 88 0.57 2.99 -3.02
CA MET A 88 2.02 2.86 -2.83
C MET A 88 2.84 3.67 -3.85
N PHE A 89 2.24 4.23 -4.90
CA PHE A 89 2.96 4.97 -5.93
C PHE A 89 3.45 6.33 -5.40
N PRO A 90 4.78 6.59 -5.38
CA PRO A 90 5.34 7.84 -4.88
C PRO A 90 5.32 8.93 -5.97
N MET A 91 4.12 9.36 -6.36
CA MET A 91 3.92 10.29 -7.48
C MET A 91 4.56 11.65 -7.22
N ASP A 92 4.41 12.21 -6.02
CA ASP A 92 4.97 13.51 -5.66
C ASP A 92 6.51 13.47 -5.69
N GLU A 93 7.12 12.37 -5.27
CA GLU A 93 8.57 12.19 -5.36
C GLU A 93 9.05 12.05 -6.81
N PHE A 94 8.26 11.41 -7.69
CA PHE A 94 8.58 11.36 -9.12
C PHE A 94 8.46 12.73 -9.79
N GLU A 95 7.49 13.55 -9.40
CA GLU A 95 7.37 14.94 -9.84
C GLU A 95 8.59 15.75 -9.39
N MET A 96 8.95 15.66 -8.10
CA MET A 96 10.16 16.30 -7.57
C MET A 96 11.43 15.91 -8.34
N LEU A 97 11.61 14.62 -8.67
CA LEU A 97 12.75 14.17 -9.48
C LEU A 97 12.76 14.78 -10.87
N SER A 98 11.58 15.01 -11.46
CA SER A 98 11.43 15.65 -12.76
C SER A 98 11.82 17.13 -12.69
N GLU A 99 11.34 17.85 -11.68
CA GLU A 99 11.71 19.26 -11.43
C GLU A 99 13.22 19.42 -11.18
N ILE A 100 13.83 18.53 -10.38
CA ILE A 100 15.28 18.54 -10.15
C ILE A 100 16.05 18.38 -11.46
N ASN A 101 15.60 17.45 -12.31
CA ASN A 101 16.24 17.24 -13.61
C ASN A 101 16.12 18.47 -14.51
N GLU A 102 14.98 19.15 -14.51
CA GLU A 102 14.79 20.39 -15.28
C GLU A 102 15.70 21.52 -14.79
N ILE A 103 15.87 21.68 -13.47
CA ILE A 103 16.79 22.68 -12.91
C ILE A 103 18.22 22.35 -13.32
N LEU A 104 18.66 21.12 -13.09
CA LEU A 104 20.04 20.72 -13.36
C LEU A 104 20.36 20.79 -14.85
N VAL A 105 19.50 20.27 -15.73
CA VAL A 105 19.73 20.25 -17.18
C VAL A 105 19.46 21.61 -17.83
N GLY A 106 18.49 22.38 -17.31
CA GLY A 106 18.18 23.74 -17.75
C GLY A 106 19.30 24.73 -17.45
N ASP A 107 19.97 24.59 -16.30
CA ASP A 107 21.12 25.41 -15.93
C ASP A 107 22.37 25.11 -16.81
N PHE A 108 22.50 23.90 -17.36
CA PHE A 108 23.60 23.56 -18.29
C PHE A 108 23.44 24.15 -19.70
N GLN A 109 22.26 24.65 -20.08
CA GLN A 109 22.05 25.29 -21.39
C GLN A 109 22.32 26.81 -21.36
N GLY A 110 22.65 27.40 -20.21
CA GLY A 110 22.93 28.84 -20.04
C GLY A 110 24.39 29.23 -19.88
N VAL A 111 25.35 28.30 -20.04
CA VAL A 111 26.79 28.55 -19.77
C VAL A 111 27.67 28.55 -21.03
N ASP A 112 27.10 28.31 -22.21
CA ASP A 112 27.80 28.38 -23.50
C ASP A 112 27.26 29.52 -24.39
N GLU A 113 27.34 30.79 -23.96
CA GLU A 113 27.38 31.97 -24.85
C GLU A 113 28.31 33.07 -24.31
#